data_AF-A0A5D0RRH3-F1
#
_entry.id   AF-A0A5D0RRH3-F1
#
_cell.length_a   1.000
_cell.length_b   1.000
_cell.length_c   1.000
_cell.angle_alpha   90.00
_cell.angle_beta   90.00
_cell.angle_gamma   90.00
#
_symmetry.space_group_name_H-M   'P 1'
#
loop_
_entity.id
_entity.type
_entity.pdbx_description
1 polymer ?
#
loop_
_entity_poly.entity_id
_entity_poly.type
_entity_poly.pdbx_seq_one_letter_code
_entity_poly.pdbx_strand_id
1 'polypeptide(L)' 'MTSMTFKQFLTSLRPRNDAKGDFLRLARADPDFPDSESWEEIHSYMAKRHDNSVITDAAADVWNEYQVSVRKLRKAR' A
#
# COMPACT_ATOMS: atom_id res chain seq x y z
N MET A 1 -2.84 -21.23 -2.90
CA MET A 1 -2.00 -20.56 -1.88
C MET A 1 -2.19 -19.07 -2.07
N THR A 2 -3.00 -18.41 -1.27
CA THR A 2 -3.29 -16.98 -1.44
C THR A 2 -2.14 -16.18 -0.85
N SER A 3 -1.26 -15.66 -1.71
CA SER A 3 -0.36 -14.57 -1.36
C SER A 3 -1.22 -13.40 -0.87
N MET A 4 -0.88 -12.83 0.29
CA MET A 4 -1.57 -11.65 0.81
C MET A 4 -1.40 -10.52 -0.20
N THR A 5 -2.49 -9.97 -0.74
CA THR A 5 -2.40 -8.87 -1.71
C THR A 5 -2.08 -7.54 -1.02
N PHE A 6 -1.65 -6.54 -1.78
CA PHE A 6 -1.36 -5.24 -1.19
C PHE A 6 -2.62 -4.62 -0.58
N LYS A 7 -3.80 -4.75 -1.21
CA LYS A 7 -5.06 -4.25 -0.65
C LYS A 7 -5.42 -4.94 0.66
N GLN A 8 -5.20 -6.26 0.75
CA GLN A 8 -5.37 -6.99 2.02
C GLN A 8 -4.39 -6.51 3.09
N PHE A 9 -3.13 -6.27 2.73
CA PHE A 9 -2.14 -5.70 3.64
C PHE A 9 -2.57 -4.32 4.15
N LEU A 10 -3.03 -3.43 3.26
CA LEU A 10 -3.55 -2.13 3.63
C LEU A 10 -4.71 -2.24 4.61
N THR A 11 -5.63 -3.20 4.46
CA THR A 11 -6.73 -3.40 5.42
C THR A 11 -6.28 -3.94 6.79
N SER A 12 -5.16 -4.67 6.84
CA SER A 12 -4.61 -5.22 8.08
C SER A 12 -3.91 -4.18 8.96
N LEU A 13 -3.44 -3.08 8.37
CA LEU A 13 -2.74 -2.03 9.08
C LEU A 13 -3.67 -1.26 10.03
N ARG A 14 -3.15 -0.79 11.15
CA ARG A 14 -3.93 0.12 12.01
C ARG A 14 -3.93 1.53 11.41
N PRO A 15 -5.06 2.26 11.47
CA PRO A 15 -5.07 3.68 11.16
C PRO A 15 -4.05 4.41 12.03
N ARG A 16 -3.29 5.32 11.43
CA ARG A 16 -2.33 6.21 12.11
C ARG A 16 -2.74 7.65 11.87
N ASN A 17 -2.23 8.58 12.67
CA ASN A 17 -2.44 10.02 12.50
C ASN A 17 -1.19 10.68 11.92
N ASP A 18 -0.66 10.07 10.86
CA ASP A 18 0.52 10.48 10.10
C ASP A 18 0.22 10.35 8.59
N ALA A 19 1.17 10.76 7.74
CA ALA A 19 1.02 10.68 6.28
C ALA A 19 0.71 9.24 5.79
N LYS A 20 1.18 8.21 6.49
CA LYS A 20 0.85 6.80 6.18
C LYS A 20 -0.60 6.49 6.50
N GLY A 21 -1.09 7.00 7.62
CA GLY A 21 -2.50 6.93 8.00
C GLY A 21 -3.43 7.62 7.01
N ASP A 22 -3.00 8.77 6.47
CA ASP A 22 -3.75 9.48 5.43
C ASP A 22 -3.75 8.72 4.11
N PHE A 23 -2.60 8.17 3.69
CA PHE A 23 -2.53 7.25 2.56
C PHE A 23 -3.43 6.02 2.76
N LEU A 24 -3.41 5.39 3.93
CA LEU A 24 -4.26 4.23 4.24
C LEU A 24 -5.75 4.58 4.13
N ARG A 25 -6.14 5.77 4.60
CA ARG A 25 -7.53 6.22 4.51
C ARG A 25 -7.93 6.44 3.06
N LEU A 26 -7.07 7.09 2.26
CA LEU A 26 -7.28 7.30 0.83
C LEU A 26 -7.41 5.98 0.06
N ALA A 27 -6.43 5.09 0.21
CA ALA A 27 -6.39 3.81 -0.50
C ALA A 27 -7.55 2.88 -0.12
N ARG A 28 -8.05 2.95 1.13
CA ARG A 28 -9.23 2.19 1.57
C ARG A 28 -10.55 2.80 1.10
N ALA A 29 -10.62 4.12 1.01
CA ALA A 29 -11.81 4.83 0.57
C ALA A 29 -11.98 4.80 -0.96
N ASP A 30 -10.89 4.56 -1.70
CA ASP A 30 -10.88 4.51 -3.16
C ASP A 30 -11.25 3.09 -3.67
N PRO A 31 -12.45 2.89 -4.24
CA PRO A 31 -12.86 1.58 -4.76
C PRO A 31 -12.02 1.13 -5.96
N ASP A 32 -11.49 2.06 -6.75
CA ASP A 32 -10.67 1.78 -7.94
C ASP A 32 -9.20 1.55 -7.60
N PHE A 33 -8.82 1.62 -6.32
CA PHE A 33 -7.43 1.43 -5.93
C PHE A 33 -6.93 0.06 -6.40
N PRO A 34 -5.81 0.01 -7.16
CA PRO A 34 -5.35 -1.19 -7.82
C PRO A 34 -4.92 -2.23 -6.78
N ASP A 35 -5.39 -3.47 -6.93
CA ASP A 35 -4.89 -4.60 -6.15
C ASP A 35 -3.68 -5.23 -6.85
N SER A 36 -2.66 -4.41 -7.09
CA SER A 36 -1.45 -4.81 -7.81
C SER A 36 -0.37 -5.37 -6.87
N GLU A 37 0.39 -6.33 -7.38
CA GLU A 37 1.62 -6.85 -6.76
C GLU A 37 2.89 -6.10 -7.23
N SER A 38 2.75 -5.06 -8.06
CA SER A 38 3.84 -4.21 -8.54
C SER A 38 3.77 -2.78 -8.00
N TRP A 39 4.92 -2.29 -7.50
CA TRP A 39 5.07 -0.89 -7.10
C TRP A 39 4.85 0.06 -8.26
N GLU A 40 5.28 -0.29 -9.47
CA GLU A 40 5.21 0.58 -10.63
C GLU A 40 3.77 0.91 -11.02
N GLU A 41 2.86 -0.06 -10.87
CA GLU A 41 1.42 0.15 -11.12
C GLU A 41 0.81 1.06 -10.05
N ILE A 42 1.14 0.84 -8.78
CA ILE A 42 0.66 1.69 -7.68
C ILE A 42 1.21 3.11 -7.80
N HIS A 43 2.50 3.25 -8.07
CA HIS A 43 3.15 4.55 -8.25
C HIS A 43 2.56 5.28 -9.46
N SER A 44 2.37 4.60 -10.59
CA SER A 44 1.74 5.19 -11.77
C SER A 44 0.29 5.61 -11.51
N TYR A 45 -0.44 4.84 -10.72
CA TYR A 45 -1.80 5.16 -10.31
C TYR A 45 -1.83 6.39 -9.38
N MET A 46 -0.96 6.41 -8.38
CA MET A 46 -0.81 7.54 -7.45
C MET A 46 -0.39 8.81 -8.18
N ALA A 47 0.60 8.75 -9.05
CA ALA A 47 1.05 9.89 -9.84
C ALA A 47 -0.04 10.45 -10.77
N LYS A 48 -1.00 9.62 -11.23
CA LYS A 48 -2.10 10.06 -12.08
C LYS A 48 -3.28 10.67 -11.30
N ARG A 49 -3.55 10.19 -10.08
CA ARG A 49 -4.73 10.62 -9.29
C ARG A 49 -4.41 11.60 -8.16
N HIS A 50 -3.17 11.66 -7.70
CA HIS A 50 -2.77 12.48 -6.56
C HIS A 50 -1.51 13.28 -6.88
N ASP A 51 -1.65 14.60 -6.95
CA ASP A 51 -0.53 15.54 -7.09
C ASP A 51 0.09 15.91 -5.72
N ASN A 52 0.07 14.97 -4.77
CA ASN A 52 0.60 15.20 -3.43
C ASN A 52 1.79 14.29 -3.17
N SER A 53 2.99 14.86 -3.30
CA SER A 53 4.26 14.15 -3.09
C SER A 53 4.35 13.50 -1.71
N VAL A 54 3.78 14.11 -0.66
CA VAL A 54 3.78 13.57 0.70
C VAL A 54 3.01 12.25 0.79
N ILE A 55 1.89 12.13 0.07
CA ILE A 55 1.08 10.91 0.05
C ILE A 55 1.76 9.84 -0.80
N THR A 56 2.41 10.22 -1.91
CA THR A 56 3.17 9.30 -2.76
C THR A 56 4.37 8.72 -2.02
N ASP A 57 5.10 9.54 -1.26
CA ASP A 57 6.21 9.08 -0.42
C ASP A 57 5.72 8.14 0.70
N ALA A 58 4.60 8.49 1.34
CA ALA A 58 3.98 7.62 2.33
C ALA A 58 3.51 6.27 1.74
N ALA A 59 3.03 6.27 0.49
CA ALA A 59 2.68 5.05 -0.23
C ALA A 59 3.90 4.15 -0.47
N ALA A 60 5.05 4.74 -0.82
CA ALA A 60 6.30 4.01 -1.04
C ALA A 60 6.80 3.34 0.24
N ASP A 61 6.73 4.05 1.37
CA ASP A 61 7.05 3.50 2.68
C ASP A 61 6.16 2.30 3.04
N VAL A 62 4.85 2.44 2.85
CA VAL A 62 3.88 1.38 3.15
C VAL A 62 4.06 0.18 2.22
N TRP A 63 4.44 0.41 0.96
CA TRP A 63 4.82 -0.64 0.03
C TRP A 63 6.05 -1.43 0.49
N ASN A 64 7.08 -0.74 1.00
CA ASN A 64 8.25 -1.40 1.54
C ASN A 64 7.90 -2.27 2.78
N GLU A 65 7.03 -1.76 3.67
CA GLU A 65 6.50 -2.53 4.81
C GLU A 65 5.75 -3.80 4.35
N TYR A 66 4.97 -3.71 3.26
CA TYR A 66 4.31 -4.85 2.63
C TYR A 66 5.34 -5.88 2.12
N GLN A 67 6.34 -5.45 1.36
CA GLN A 67 7.36 -6.37 0.83
C GLN A 67 8.11 -7.10 1.94
N VAL A 68 8.46 -6.41 3.03
CA VAL A 68 9.08 -7.03 4.20
C VAL A 68 8.14 -8.06 4.83
N SER A 69 6.85 -7.74 4.93
CA SER A 69 5.84 -8.65 5.51
C SER A 69 5.63 -9.90 4.66
N VAL A 70 5.53 -9.75 3.33
CA VAL A 70 5.45 -10.87 2.37
C VAL A 70 6.70 -11.74 2.44
N ARG A 71 7.90 -11.15 2.48
CA ARG A 71 9.16 -11.90 2.63
C ARG A 71 9.20 -12.70 3.93
N LYS A 72 8.74 -12.12 5.05
CA LYS A 72 8.65 -12.82 6.35
C LYS A 72 7.67 -14.00 6.28
N LEU A 73 6.48 -13.80 5.72
CA LEU A 73 5.48 -14.86 5.55
C LEU A 73 6.00 -16.01 4.67
N ARG A 74 6.77 -15.71 3.63
CA ARG A 74 7.41 -16.73 2.78
C ARG A 74 8.52 -17.51 3.48
N LYS A 75 9.24 -16.89 4.43
CA LYS A 75 10.33 -17.53 5.18
C LYS A 75 9.84 -18.39 6.36
N ALA A 76 8.66 -18.09 6.89
CA ALA A 76 8.05 -18.83 8.00
C ALA A 76 7.32 -20.12 7.58
N ARG A 77 7.42 -20.48 6.29
CA ARG A 77 6.71 -21.59 5.67
C ARG A 77 7.72 -22.59 5.10
#